data_AF-A0A8T9AFV0-F1
#
_entry.id   AF-A0A8T9AFV0-F1
#
_cell.length_a   1.000
_cell.length_b   1.000
_cell.length_c   1.000
_cell.angle_alpha   90.00
_cell.angle_beta   90.00
_cell.angle_gamma   90.00
#
_symmetry.space_group_name_H-M   'P 1'
#
loop_
_entity.id
_entity.type
_entity.pdbx_description
1 polymer ?
#
loop_
_entity_poly.entity_id
_entity_poly.type
_entity_poly.pdbx_seq_one_letter_code
_entity_poly.pdbx_strand_id
1 'polypeptide(L)'
;MLPEMIIYCGDITDAGAKFLVDSSNGYMLRGTGTSEQMRKRFGRIVDKKALQNYWNLVSEAKEPFSFALDYMHNVQKREPSVFQHKSLEYIIRKRKSKPLRRGDAALLTFGDFAVSNAVGMTYDWKKLPSQPLPVIRATIKTVKSSLMKSIGFAEKLNYDKVAMPIMCTRKGGLEKEESAEATICAIKEHFSHYNNSPIQEIIIVLYDEALQAKQDYFEKFFESI
;
A
#
# COMPACT_ATOMS: atom_id res chain seq x y z
N MET A 1 22.82 -2.76 10.80
CA MET A 1 22.87 -4.10 10.17
C MET A 1 21.70 -4.18 9.19
N LEU A 2 21.88 -4.76 8.01
CA LEU A 2 20.76 -4.96 7.09
C LEU A 2 19.89 -6.12 7.60
N PRO A 3 18.56 -6.03 7.49
CA PRO A 3 17.68 -7.15 7.79
C PRO A 3 17.87 -8.28 6.78
N GLU A 4 17.52 -9.50 7.18
CA GLU A 4 17.40 -10.63 6.25
C GLU A 4 16.30 -10.34 5.22
N MET A 5 16.60 -10.59 3.94
CA MET A 5 15.65 -10.41 2.85
C MET A 5 15.13 -11.77 2.40
N ILE A 6 13.81 -11.94 2.47
CA ILE A 6 13.13 -13.20 2.15
C ILE A 6 12.20 -12.96 0.95
N ILE A 7 12.21 -13.87 -0.02
CA ILE A 7 11.25 -13.86 -1.13
C ILE A 7 10.04 -14.72 -0.78
N TYR A 8 8.85 -14.17 -0.99
CA TYR A 8 7.60 -14.87 -0.78
C TYR A 8 6.66 -14.70 -1.98
N CYS A 9 6.24 -15.81 -2.57
CA CYS A 9 5.30 -15.85 -3.69
C CYS A 9 3.89 -16.13 -3.15
N GLY A 10 3.01 -15.13 -3.12
CA GLY A 10 1.64 -15.33 -2.65
C GLY A 10 0.94 -14.08 -2.12
N ASP A 11 -0.07 -14.30 -1.28
CA ASP A 11 -0.81 -13.25 -0.59
C ASP A 11 0.04 -12.65 0.54
N ILE A 12 0.29 -11.34 0.49
CA ILE A 12 1.10 -10.59 1.45
C ILE A 12 0.59 -10.75 2.89
N THR A 13 -0.69 -11.03 3.06
CA THR A 13 -1.33 -11.15 4.37
C THR A 13 -1.07 -12.50 5.04
N ASP A 14 -0.53 -13.46 4.28
CA ASP A 14 -0.09 -14.78 4.73
C ASP A 14 1.44 -14.89 4.84
N ALA A 15 2.19 -13.82 4.51
CA ALA A 15 3.64 -13.80 4.47
C ALA A 15 4.35 -13.88 5.84
N GLY A 16 3.61 -14.07 6.94
CA GLY A 16 4.18 -14.20 8.30
C GLY A 16 4.55 -12.89 9.00
N ALA A 17 4.36 -11.73 8.37
CA ALA A 17 4.55 -10.42 8.99
C ALA A 17 3.24 -9.83 9.52
N LYS A 18 3.32 -9.06 10.61
CA LYS A 18 2.19 -8.26 11.14
C LYS A 18 2.20 -6.82 10.64
N PHE A 19 3.35 -6.32 10.18
CA PHE A 19 3.45 -5.04 9.47
C PHE A 19 3.45 -5.28 7.95
N LEU A 20 2.43 -4.76 7.28
CA LEU A 20 2.20 -4.97 5.85
C LEU A 20 2.30 -3.66 5.08
N VAL A 21 2.91 -3.68 3.91
CA VAL A 21 2.93 -2.52 3.00
C VAL A 21 1.91 -2.72 1.88
N ASP A 22 0.95 -1.81 1.78
CA ASP A 22 0.00 -1.71 0.66
C ASP A 22 0.56 -0.78 -0.42
N SER A 23 0.51 -1.22 -1.68
CA SER A 23 0.86 -0.40 -2.85
C SER A 23 -0.37 0.42 -3.25
N SER A 24 -0.61 1.49 -2.50
CA SER A 24 -1.83 2.28 -2.58
C SER A 24 -1.75 3.41 -3.60
N ASN A 25 -2.90 3.97 -3.96
CA ASN A 25 -2.97 5.30 -4.58
C ASN A 25 -3.19 6.36 -3.50
N GLY A 26 -3.10 7.64 -3.89
CA GLY A 26 -3.25 8.76 -2.95
C GLY A 26 -4.59 8.83 -2.20
N TYR A 27 -5.60 8.07 -2.64
CA TYR A 27 -6.93 8.06 -2.06
C TYR A 27 -7.17 6.88 -1.14
N MET A 28 -6.35 5.82 -1.15
CA MET A 28 -6.44 4.66 -0.23
C MET A 28 -7.79 3.91 -0.18
N LEU A 29 -8.77 4.27 -1.03
CA LEU A 29 -10.12 3.69 -1.01
C LEU A 29 -10.30 2.58 -2.05
N ARG A 30 -9.48 2.60 -3.10
CA ARG A 30 -9.55 1.70 -4.26
C ARG A 30 -8.20 1.02 -4.48
N GLY A 31 -8.24 -0.19 -5.00
CA GLY A 31 -7.04 -0.88 -5.48
C GLY A 31 -7.33 -2.33 -5.90
N THR A 32 -6.37 -2.87 -6.64
CA THR A 32 -6.22 -4.30 -6.94
C THR A 32 -4.87 -4.75 -6.37
N GLY A 33 -4.55 -6.04 -6.40
CA GLY A 33 -3.28 -6.50 -5.84
C GLY A 33 -3.29 -6.41 -4.31
N THR A 34 -2.28 -5.79 -3.71
CA THR A 34 -2.15 -5.73 -2.25
C THR A 34 -3.34 -5.05 -1.57
N SER A 35 -3.90 -3.99 -2.12
CA SER A 35 -5.08 -3.35 -1.51
C SER A 35 -6.31 -4.26 -1.52
N GLU A 36 -6.41 -5.18 -2.48
CA GLU A 36 -7.47 -6.19 -2.47
C GLU A 36 -7.24 -7.26 -1.40
N GLN A 37 -5.99 -7.70 -1.23
CA GLN A 37 -5.60 -8.65 -0.19
C GLN A 37 -5.88 -8.08 1.21
N MET A 38 -5.55 -6.80 1.46
CA MET A 38 -5.91 -6.12 2.71
C MET A 38 -7.42 -6.13 2.97
N ARG A 39 -8.24 -5.83 1.95
CA ARG A 39 -9.70 -5.86 2.10
C ARG A 39 -10.24 -7.26 2.40
N LYS A 40 -9.64 -8.31 1.83
CA LYS A 40 -10.01 -9.70 2.13
C LYS A 40 -9.61 -10.06 3.57
N ARG A 41 -8.37 -9.77 3.96
CA ARG A 41 -7.80 -10.09 5.28
C ARG A 41 -8.56 -9.45 6.44
N PHE A 42 -8.89 -8.16 6.33
CA PHE A 42 -9.60 -7.43 7.39
C PHE A 42 -11.12 -7.54 7.28
N GLY A 43 -11.62 -8.21 6.23
CA GLY A 43 -13.03 -8.53 6.08
C GLY A 43 -13.94 -7.34 5.81
N ARG A 44 -15.22 -7.68 5.66
CA ARG A 44 -16.31 -6.72 5.43
C ARG A 44 -16.76 -6.08 6.73
N ILE A 45 -17.38 -4.91 6.64
CA ILE A 45 -18.06 -4.32 7.79
C ILE A 45 -19.36 -5.08 8.01
N VAL A 46 -19.42 -5.87 9.08
CA VAL A 46 -20.63 -6.65 9.45
C VAL A 46 -21.45 -5.99 10.56
N ASP A 47 -20.82 -5.12 11.36
CA ASP A 47 -21.50 -4.39 12.42
C ASP A 47 -22.32 -3.22 11.86
N LYS A 48 -23.60 -3.13 12.25
CA LYS A 48 -24.53 -2.10 11.75
C LYS A 48 -24.06 -0.70 12.12
N LYS A 49 -23.49 -0.50 13.31
CA LYS A 49 -23.02 0.82 13.75
C LYS A 49 -21.78 1.26 12.98
N ALA A 50 -20.84 0.35 12.76
CA ALA A 50 -19.67 0.58 11.91
C ALA A 50 -20.07 0.89 10.47
N LEU A 51 -21.06 0.17 9.92
CA LEU A 51 -21.57 0.41 8.57
C LEU A 51 -22.25 1.78 8.47
N GLN A 52 -23.06 2.17 9.46
CA GLN A 52 -23.65 3.51 9.50
C GLN A 52 -22.57 4.60 9.56
N ASN A 53 -21.56 4.41 10.41
CA ASN A 53 -20.44 5.34 10.49
C ASN A 53 -19.65 5.43 9.17
N TYR A 54 -19.48 4.32 8.46
CA TYR A 54 -18.89 4.31 7.14
C TYR A 54 -19.68 5.20 6.17
N TRP A 55 -21.00 5.06 6.11
CA TRP A 55 -21.84 5.87 5.23
C TRP A 55 -21.87 7.35 5.63
N ASN A 56 -21.83 7.66 6.92
CA ASN A 56 -21.70 9.04 7.38
C ASN A 56 -20.38 9.66 6.88
N LEU A 57 -19.28 8.92 6.99
CA LEU A 57 -17.98 9.35 6.44
C LEU A 57 -18.05 9.52 4.91
N VAL A 58 -18.75 8.64 4.19
CA VAL A 58 -18.94 8.78 2.74
C VAL A 58 -19.68 10.09 2.42
N SER A 59 -20.71 10.44 3.18
CA SER A 59 -21.45 11.71 3.03
C SER A 59 -20.63 12.94 3.40
N GLU A 60 -19.70 12.83 4.35
CA GLU A 60 -18.75 13.89 4.71
C GLU A 60 -17.62 14.05 3.68
N ALA A 61 -17.36 13.02 2.87
CA ALA A 61 -16.29 13.01 1.90
C ALA A 61 -16.57 14.05 0.81
N LYS A 62 -15.62 14.97 0.62
CA LYS A 62 -15.68 15.96 -0.47
C LYS A 62 -15.15 15.35 -1.77
N GLU A 63 -15.50 15.94 -2.90
CA GLU A 63 -14.88 15.59 -4.17
C GLU A 63 -13.34 15.67 -4.09
N PRO A 64 -12.60 14.70 -4.66
CA PRO A 64 -13.09 13.61 -5.53
C PRO A 64 -13.42 12.29 -4.80
N PHE A 65 -13.47 12.28 -3.46
CA PHE A 65 -13.66 11.05 -2.68
C PHE A 65 -15.08 10.50 -2.79
N SER A 66 -16.09 11.37 -2.75
CA SER A 66 -17.51 11.02 -2.94
C SER A 66 -17.73 10.30 -4.26
N PHE A 67 -17.20 10.82 -5.38
CA PHE A 67 -17.28 10.15 -6.68
C PHE A 67 -16.58 8.79 -6.70
N ALA A 68 -15.39 8.68 -6.09
CA ALA A 68 -14.66 7.41 -6.02
C ALA A 68 -15.48 6.34 -5.27
N LEU A 69 -16.18 6.72 -4.19
CA LEU A 69 -17.03 5.85 -3.39
C LEU A 69 -18.31 5.49 -4.14
N ASP A 70 -18.97 6.45 -4.77
CA ASP A 70 -20.16 6.23 -5.61
C ASP A 70 -19.88 5.18 -6.69
N TYR A 71 -18.77 5.33 -7.42
CA TYR A 71 -18.36 4.35 -8.42
C TYR A 71 -18.16 2.95 -7.82
N MET A 72 -17.58 2.83 -6.63
CA MET A 72 -17.37 1.52 -6.01
C MET A 72 -18.67 0.83 -5.62
N HIS A 73 -19.60 1.58 -5.01
CA HIS A 73 -20.81 1.01 -4.45
C HIS A 73 -21.90 0.83 -5.48
N ASN A 74 -22.10 1.83 -6.34
CA ASN A 74 -23.21 1.83 -7.29
C ASN A 74 -22.83 1.18 -8.62
N VAL A 75 -21.57 1.31 -9.07
CA VAL A 75 -21.12 0.70 -10.33
C VAL A 75 -20.50 -0.68 -10.08
N GLN A 76 -19.55 -0.81 -9.16
CA GLN A 76 -18.87 -2.09 -8.92
C GLN A 76 -19.60 -3.01 -7.93
N LYS A 77 -20.70 -2.56 -7.32
CA LYS A 77 -21.49 -3.29 -6.31
C LYS A 77 -20.62 -3.89 -5.19
N ARG A 78 -19.57 -3.17 -4.78
CA ARG A 78 -18.65 -3.63 -3.74
C ARG A 78 -19.17 -3.27 -2.36
N GLU A 79 -19.24 -4.26 -1.48
CA GLU A 79 -19.52 -4.04 -0.06
C GLU A 79 -18.34 -3.35 0.64
N PRO A 80 -18.61 -2.43 1.60
CA PRO A 80 -17.58 -1.77 2.39
C PRO A 80 -16.74 -2.75 3.21
N SER A 81 -15.42 -2.55 3.22
CA SER A 81 -14.50 -3.30 4.09
C SER A 81 -14.00 -2.49 5.28
N VAL A 82 -13.56 -3.19 6.33
CA VAL A 82 -12.95 -2.58 7.51
C VAL A 82 -11.71 -1.77 7.12
N PHE A 83 -10.91 -2.28 6.17
CA PHE A 83 -9.77 -1.58 5.61
C PHE A 83 -10.16 -0.24 4.98
N GLN A 84 -11.20 -0.23 4.14
CA GLN A 84 -11.67 1.01 3.49
C GLN A 84 -12.25 2.00 4.49
N HIS A 85 -12.95 1.51 5.52
CA HIS A 85 -13.44 2.36 6.60
C HIS A 85 -12.30 3.10 7.28
N LYS A 86 -11.23 2.40 7.66
CA LYS A 86 -10.05 3.02 8.28
C LYS A 86 -9.35 3.99 7.34
N SER A 87 -9.23 3.66 6.05
CA SER A 87 -8.70 4.57 5.03
C SER A 87 -9.52 5.86 4.95
N LEU A 88 -10.84 5.74 4.92
CA LEU A 88 -11.74 6.88 4.83
C LEU A 88 -11.67 7.76 6.08
N GLU A 89 -11.66 7.12 7.26
CA GLU A 89 -11.47 7.80 8.54
C GLU A 89 -10.16 8.59 8.57
N TYR A 90 -9.04 7.96 8.17
CA TYR A 90 -7.74 8.61 8.11
C TYR A 90 -7.77 9.85 7.20
N ILE A 91 -8.34 9.70 6.01
CA ILE A 91 -8.35 10.78 5.01
C ILE A 91 -9.25 11.94 5.44
N ILE A 92 -10.44 11.66 5.93
CA ILE A 92 -11.37 12.71 6.35
C ILE A 92 -10.82 13.40 7.60
N ARG A 93 -10.45 12.63 8.62
CA ARG A 93 -10.12 13.19 9.94
C ARG A 93 -8.69 13.71 10.03
N LYS A 94 -7.70 12.95 9.55
CA LYS A 94 -6.27 13.34 9.65
C LYS A 94 -5.82 14.21 8.49
N ARG A 95 -6.39 14.02 7.30
CA ARG A 95 -5.98 14.76 6.10
C ARG A 95 -6.95 15.86 5.69
N LYS A 96 -8.10 16.01 6.36
CA LYS A 96 -9.15 17.00 6.01
C LYS A 96 -9.57 16.85 4.54
N SER A 97 -9.80 15.61 4.12
CA SER A 97 -10.17 15.23 2.75
C SER A 97 -9.12 15.63 1.69
N LYS A 98 -7.84 15.55 2.04
CA LYS A 98 -6.72 15.73 1.09
C LYS A 98 -6.06 14.38 0.80
N PRO A 99 -5.94 13.97 -0.48
CA PRO A 99 -5.24 12.73 -0.81
C PRO A 99 -3.76 12.79 -0.39
N LEU A 100 -3.16 11.62 -0.18
CA LEU A 100 -1.72 11.47 -0.07
C LEU A 100 -1.04 11.83 -1.38
N ARG A 101 0.17 12.38 -1.29
CA ARG A 101 0.99 12.68 -2.45
C ARG A 101 1.78 11.45 -2.86
N ARG A 102 2.23 11.39 -4.12
CA ARG A 102 3.22 10.38 -4.53
C ARG A 102 4.49 10.56 -3.69
N GLY A 103 5.06 9.47 -3.22
CA GLY A 103 6.16 9.45 -2.27
C GLY A 103 5.74 9.51 -0.81
N ASP A 104 4.46 9.71 -0.49
CA ASP A 104 3.96 9.60 0.89
C ASP A 104 3.56 8.17 1.25
N ALA A 105 3.40 7.93 2.54
CA ALA A 105 2.77 6.75 3.09
C ALA A 105 1.84 7.13 4.25
N ALA A 106 0.81 6.32 4.50
CA ALA A 106 -0.07 6.46 5.66
C ALA A 106 -0.19 5.15 6.43
N LEU A 107 -0.12 5.27 7.75
CA LEU A 107 -0.22 4.15 8.67
C LEU A 107 -1.66 3.96 9.15
N LEU A 108 -2.18 2.74 9.03
CA LEU A 108 -3.43 2.27 9.61
C LEU A 108 -3.14 1.07 10.53
N THR A 109 -3.78 1.00 11.70
CA THR A 109 -3.60 -0.10 12.66
C THR A 109 -4.88 -0.93 12.81
N PHE A 110 -4.72 -2.24 12.98
CA PHE A 110 -5.78 -3.25 13.02
C PHE A 110 -5.47 -4.28 14.11
N GLY A 111 -5.59 -3.88 15.38
CA GLY A 111 -5.11 -4.68 16.50
C GLY A 111 -3.60 -4.87 16.40
N ASP A 112 -3.17 -6.12 16.37
CA ASP A 112 -1.77 -6.53 16.20
C ASP A 112 -1.19 -6.24 14.82
N PHE A 113 -2.03 -6.00 13.81
CA PHE A 113 -1.60 -5.70 12.45
C PHE A 113 -1.45 -4.20 12.23
N ALA A 114 -0.49 -3.83 11.39
CA ALA A 114 -0.34 -2.48 10.87
C ALA A 114 -0.21 -2.53 9.35
N VAL A 115 -0.83 -1.57 8.66
CA VAL A 115 -0.72 -1.42 7.21
C VAL A 115 -0.20 -0.03 6.88
N SER A 116 0.94 0.01 6.17
CA SER A 116 1.43 1.24 5.54
C SER A 116 0.93 1.32 4.11
N ASN A 117 0.09 2.31 3.81
CA ASN A 117 -0.38 2.62 2.47
C ASN A 117 0.67 3.48 1.77
N ALA A 118 1.61 2.83 1.07
CA ALA A 118 2.69 3.48 0.33
C ALA A 118 2.21 3.94 -1.05
N VAL A 119 2.43 5.22 -1.39
CA VAL A 119 1.87 5.85 -2.60
C VAL A 119 2.97 6.12 -3.62
N GLY A 120 3.20 5.17 -4.53
CA GLY A 120 4.13 5.37 -5.66
C GLY A 120 3.51 6.15 -6.81
N MET A 121 2.23 5.87 -7.12
CA MET A 121 1.44 6.50 -8.18
C MET A 121 0.11 7.05 -7.65
N THR A 122 -0.57 7.91 -8.42
CA THR A 122 -1.92 8.35 -8.09
C THR A 122 -2.71 8.67 -9.36
N TYR A 123 -3.98 9.05 -9.21
CA TYR A 123 -4.82 9.48 -10.33
C TYR A 123 -5.12 10.97 -10.22
N ASP A 124 -5.23 11.64 -11.36
CA ASP A 124 -5.69 13.02 -11.47
C ASP A 124 -7.22 13.05 -11.60
N TRP A 125 -7.91 13.01 -10.46
CA TRP A 125 -9.37 13.03 -10.42
C TRP A 125 -9.98 14.40 -10.71
N LYS A 126 -9.16 15.45 -10.91
CA LYS A 126 -9.70 16.75 -11.36
C LYS A 126 -10.21 16.72 -12.80
N LYS A 127 -9.94 15.63 -13.55
CA LYS A 127 -10.29 15.46 -14.97
C LYS A 127 -11.46 14.47 -15.20
N LEU A 128 -12.32 14.29 -14.20
CA LEU A 128 -13.56 13.52 -14.34
C LEU A 128 -14.53 14.16 -15.36
N PRO A 129 -15.35 13.37 -16.09
CA PRO A 129 -15.56 11.93 -15.99
C PRO A 129 -14.85 11.12 -17.09
N SER A 130 -13.75 11.63 -17.66
CA SER A 130 -13.05 10.93 -18.74
C SER A 130 -12.52 9.56 -18.24
N GLN A 131 -13.02 8.48 -18.85
CA GLN A 131 -12.48 7.14 -18.67
C GLN A 131 -11.54 6.84 -19.84
N PRO A 132 -10.32 6.31 -19.59
CA PRO A 132 -9.73 5.99 -18.30
C PRO A 132 -9.23 7.22 -17.52
N LEU A 133 -9.29 7.16 -16.18
CA LEU A 133 -8.75 8.21 -15.29
C LEU A 133 -7.27 8.50 -15.62
N PRO A 134 -6.86 9.78 -15.75
CA PRO A 134 -5.46 10.11 -16.01
C PRO A 134 -4.57 9.67 -14.85
N VAL A 135 -3.65 8.75 -15.13
CA VAL A 135 -2.69 8.23 -14.14
C VAL A 135 -1.50 9.18 -14.05
N ILE A 136 -1.19 9.63 -12.84
CA ILE A 136 0.08 10.27 -12.53
C ILE A 136 1.06 9.16 -12.15
N ARG A 137 1.97 8.87 -13.07
CA ARG A 137 2.84 7.68 -13.02
C ARG A 137 3.75 7.63 -11.79
N ALA A 138 4.16 6.43 -11.42
CA ALA A 138 5.22 6.24 -10.43
C ALA A 138 6.59 6.68 -10.99
N THR A 139 7.51 7.03 -10.11
CA THR A 139 8.93 7.17 -10.42
C THR A 139 9.74 6.41 -9.37
N ILE A 140 11.00 6.08 -9.68
CA ILE A 140 11.94 5.49 -8.71
C ILE A 140 11.95 6.30 -7.40
N LYS A 141 12.00 7.64 -7.50
CA LYS A 141 11.97 8.54 -6.34
C LYS A 141 10.70 8.40 -5.49
N THR A 142 9.53 8.27 -6.11
CA THR A 142 8.26 8.19 -5.36
C THR A 142 8.09 6.81 -4.73
N VAL A 143 8.47 5.74 -5.42
CA VAL A 143 8.51 4.39 -4.84
C VAL A 143 9.44 4.39 -3.63
N LYS A 144 10.70 4.80 -3.80
CA LYS A 144 11.69 4.83 -2.72
C LYS A 144 11.21 5.60 -1.49
N SER A 145 10.78 6.84 -1.71
CA SER A 145 10.34 7.71 -0.62
C SER A 145 9.16 7.13 0.17
N SER A 146 8.22 6.47 -0.51
CA SER A 146 7.06 5.86 0.16
C SER A 146 7.41 4.59 0.94
N LEU A 147 8.36 3.79 0.44
CA LEU A 147 8.85 2.59 1.12
C LEU A 147 9.68 2.95 2.35
N MET A 148 10.61 3.90 2.26
CA MET A 148 11.38 4.37 3.43
C MET A 148 10.46 4.89 4.55
N LYS A 149 9.40 5.64 4.21
CA LYS A 149 8.40 6.06 5.20
C LYS A 149 7.68 4.88 5.84
N SER A 150 7.41 3.82 5.06
CA SER A 150 6.76 2.61 5.55
C SER A 150 7.67 1.84 6.52
N ILE A 151 8.95 1.69 6.19
CA ILE A 151 9.96 1.09 7.07
C ILE A 151 10.05 1.91 8.38
N GLY A 152 10.13 3.24 8.28
CA GLY A 152 10.15 4.11 9.45
C GLY A 152 8.88 4.04 10.32
N PHE A 153 7.72 3.64 9.78
CA PHE A 153 6.54 3.34 10.60
C PHE A 153 6.67 2.00 11.32
N ALA A 154 7.21 0.98 10.67
CA ALA A 154 7.44 -0.33 11.30
C ALA A 154 8.40 -0.21 12.48
N GLU A 155 9.50 0.54 12.32
CA GLU A 155 10.47 0.78 13.40
C GLU A 155 9.83 1.51 14.58
N LYS A 156 9.05 2.56 14.32
CA LYS A 156 8.36 3.33 15.38
C LYS A 156 7.36 2.50 16.18
N LEU A 157 6.79 1.47 15.55
CA LEU A 157 5.87 0.53 16.18
C LEU A 157 6.57 -0.74 16.70
N ASN A 158 7.91 -0.79 16.60
CA ASN A 158 8.73 -1.90 17.08
C ASN A 158 8.38 -3.25 16.46
N TYR A 159 8.03 -3.28 15.17
CA TYR A 159 7.90 -4.53 14.42
C TYR A 159 9.28 -5.06 14.02
N ASP A 160 9.46 -6.36 14.15
CA ASP A 160 10.64 -7.13 13.76
C ASP A 160 10.56 -7.67 12.33
N LYS A 161 9.34 -7.86 11.80
CA LYS A 161 9.08 -8.36 10.44
C LYS A 161 8.20 -7.41 9.63
N VAL A 162 8.61 -7.14 8.40
CA VAL A 162 7.86 -6.31 7.44
C VAL A 162 7.64 -7.07 6.15
N ALA A 163 6.39 -7.21 5.71
CA ALA A 163 6.08 -7.70 4.37
C ALA A 163 5.78 -6.53 3.43
N MET A 164 6.46 -6.48 2.28
CA MET A 164 6.26 -5.43 1.29
C MET A 164 6.26 -5.96 -0.15
N PRO A 165 5.43 -5.41 -1.05
CA PRO A 165 5.38 -5.85 -2.44
C PRO A 165 6.42 -5.14 -3.29
N ILE A 166 6.72 -5.71 -4.47
CA ILE A 166 7.26 -4.92 -5.58
C ILE A 166 6.13 -4.04 -6.13
N MET A 167 6.14 -2.75 -5.75
CA MET A 167 4.99 -1.86 -5.96
C MET A 167 4.98 -1.19 -7.34
N CYS A 168 3.81 -0.73 -7.79
CA CYS A 168 3.68 0.04 -9.03
C CYS A 168 4.28 -0.64 -10.29
N THR A 169 4.09 -1.94 -10.48
CA THR A 169 4.59 -2.70 -11.66
C THR A 169 3.56 -2.92 -12.77
N ARG A 170 2.35 -2.36 -12.60
CA ARG A 170 1.21 -2.50 -13.52
C ARG A 170 1.05 -1.23 -14.35
N LYS A 171 -0.09 -1.12 -15.05
CA LYS A 171 -0.43 0.04 -15.90
C LYS A 171 -0.24 1.37 -15.18
N GLY A 172 0.63 2.23 -15.74
CA GLY A 172 0.96 3.54 -15.20
C GLY A 172 2.09 3.54 -14.14
N GLY A 173 2.74 2.40 -13.96
CA GLY A 173 3.86 2.18 -13.04
C GLY A 173 5.24 2.21 -13.69
N LEU A 174 6.20 1.58 -13.02
CA LEU A 174 7.56 1.28 -13.47
C LEU A 174 7.62 -0.10 -14.12
N GLU A 175 8.72 -0.37 -14.83
CA GLU A 175 9.06 -1.75 -15.17
C GLU A 175 9.35 -2.56 -13.89
N LYS A 176 9.20 -3.90 -13.96
CA LYS A 176 9.29 -4.76 -12.78
C LYS A 176 10.68 -4.69 -12.13
N GLU A 177 11.71 -4.72 -12.96
CA GLU A 177 13.11 -4.61 -12.57
C GLU A 177 13.42 -3.26 -11.94
N GLU A 178 12.95 -2.15 -12.54
CA GLU A 178 13.11 -0.81 -12.00
C GLU A 178 12.43 -0.65 -10.64
N SER A 179 11.26 -1.27 -10.45
CA SER A 179 10.56 -1.25 -9.17
C SER A 179 11.27 -2.09 -8.10
N ALA A 180 11.84 -3.24 -8.47
CA ALA A 180 12.62 -4.05 -7.56
C ALA A 180 13.92 -3.35 -7.14
N GLU A 181 14.61 -2.72 -8.08
CA GLU A 181 15.79 -1.90 -7.80
C GLU A 181 15.43 -0.72 -6.89
N ALA A 182 14.32 -0.03 -7.15
CA ALA A 182 13.83 1.05 -6.29
C ALA A 182 13.50 0.54 -4.87
N THR A 183 12.93 -0.66 -4.75
CA THR A 183 12.58 -1.28 -3.47
C THR A 183 13.83 -1.55 -2.64
N ILE A 184 14.87 -2.13 -3.24
CA ILE A 184 16.14 -2.39 -2.57
C ILE A 184 16.91 -1.14 -2.24
N CYS A 185 16.98 -0.19 -3.17
CA CYS A 185 17.60 1.08 -2.90
C CYS A 185 16.96 1.76 -1.69
N ALA A 186 15.63 1.70 -1.55
CA ALA A 186 14.95 2.24 -0.37
C ALA A 186 15.31 1.51 0.93
N ILE A 187 15.40 0.17 0.90
CA ILE A 187 15.83 -0.61 2.07
C ILE A 187 17.26 -0.23 2.43
N LYS A 188 18.21 -0.33 1.50
CA LYS A 188 19.62 0.01 1.73
C LYS A 188 19.81 1.43 2.25
N GLU A 189 19.18 2.42 1.62
CA GLU A 189 19.27 3.81 2.05
C GLU A 189 18.64 4.04 3.42
N HIS A 190 17.56 3.33 3.76
CA HIS A 190 16.98 3.45 5.09
C HIS A 190 17.95 2.90 6.15
N PHE A 191 18.43 1.67 5.98
CA PHE A 191 19.28 1.02 6.99
C PHE A 191 20.74 1.50 7.02
N SER A 192 21.21 2.25 6.01
CA SER A 192 22.51 2.93 6.08
C SER A 192 22.53 4.10 7.07
N HIS A 193 21.36 4.62 7.44
CA HIS A 193 21.21 5.74 8.36
C HIS A 193 20.73 5.34 9.77
N TYR A 194 20.32 4.09 9.98
CA TYR A 194 19.73 3.60 11.23
C TYR A 194 20.44 2.34 11.73
N ASN A 195 21.25 2.48 12.78
CA ASN A 195 22.07 1.38 13.31
C ASN A 195 21.34 0.43 14.27
N ASN A 196 20.20 0.84 14.84
CA ASN A 196 19.46 0.09 15.87
C ASN A 196 17.99 -0.14 15.47
N SER A 197 17.77 -0.65 14.25
CA SER A 197 16.42 -1.01 13.82
C SER A 197 15.96 -2.30 14.52
N PRO A 198 14.71 -2.39 15.00
CA PRO A 198 14.14 -3.65 15.51
C PRO A 198 13.82 -4.63 14.38
N ILE A 199 13.80 -4.16 13.12
CA ILE A 199 13.46 -4.97 11.96
C ILE A 199 14.59 -5.95 11.68
N GLN A 200 14.29 -7.24 11.81
CA GLN A 200 15.18 -8.37 11.55
C GLN A 200 14.94 -8.97 10.16
N GLU A 201 13.69 -8.96 9.69
CA GLU A 201 13.31 -9.56 8.42
C GLU A 201 12.46 -8.62 7.54
N ILE A 202 12.80 -8.56 6.26
CA ILE A 202 11.98 -7.96 5.21
C ILE A 202 11.57 -9.04 4.23
N ILE A 203 10.27 -9.27 4.13
CA ILE A 203 9.67 -10.24 3.21
C ILE A 203 9.19 -9.49 1.97
N ILE A 204 9.87 -9.72 0.85
CA ILE A 204 9.53 -9.18 -0.46
C ILE A 204 8.50 -10.09 -1.13
N VAL A 205 7.30 -9.55 -1.32
CA VAL A 205 6.15 -10.33 -1.81
C VAL A 205 5.94 -10.17 -3.31
N LEU A 206 6.00 -11.31 -4.01
CA LEU A 206 5.74 -11.45 -5.44
C LEU A 206 4.29 -11.96 -5.62
N TYR A 207 3.35 -11.04 -5.86
CA TYR A 207 1.93 -11.41 -5.91
C TYR A 207 1.42 -11.84 -7.29
N ASP A 208 1.82 -11.16 -8.36
CA ASP A 208 1.33 -11.52 -9.70
C ASP A 208 2.21 -12.56 -10.38
N GLU A 209 1.59 -13.39 -11.22
CA GLU A 209 2.23 -14.49 -11.94
C GLU A 209 3.48 -14.03 -12.71
N ALA A 210 3.46 -12.81 -13.26
CA ALA A 210 4.58 -12.29 -14.02
C ALA A 210 5.78 -11.89 -13.13
N LEU A 211 5.55 -11.53 -11.88
CA LEU A 211 6.60 -11.38 -10.87
C LEU A 211 7.07 -12.74 -10.35
N GLN A 212 6.14 -13.65 -10.08
CA GLN A 212 6.46 -15.00 -9.59
C GLN A 212 7.28 -15.81 -10.60
N ALA A 213 6.99 -15.69 -11.90
CA ALA A 213 7.77 -16.29 -12.97
C ALA A 213 9.23 -15.78 -13.04
N LYS A 214 9.55 -14.70 -12.31
CA LYS A 214 10.90 -14.13 -12.18
C LYS A 214 11.48 -14.31 -10.78
N GLN A 215 10.97 -15.26 -9.99
CA GLN A 215 11.45 -15.52 -8.63
C GLN A 215 12.98 -15.72 -8.59
N ASP A 216 13.54 -16.62 -9.39
CA ASP A 216 14.99 -16.88 -9.44
C ASP A 216 15.81 -15.62 -9.76
N TYR A 217 15.27 -14.73 -10.60
CA TYR A 217 15.92 -13.45 -10.89
C TYR A 217 15.96 -12.57 -9.65
N PHE A 218 14.84 -12.47 -8.93
CA PHE A 218 14.75 -11.67 -7.72
C PHE A 218 15.59 -12.25 -6.57
N GLU A 219 15.59 -13.57 -6.37
CA GLU A 219 16.45 -14.23 -5.38
C GLU A 219 17.93 -13.90 -5.63
N LYS A 220 18.43 -14.14 -6.85
CA LYS A 220 19.81 -13.79 -7.22
C LYS A 220 20.09 -12.30 -7.09
N PHE A 221 19.16 -11.45 -7.51
CA PHE A 221 19.30 -10.00 -7.40
C PHE A 221 19.43 -9.58 -5.93
N PHE A 222 18.61 -10.14 -5.03
CA PHE A 222 18.64 -9.81 -3.60
C PHE A 222 19.80 -10.44 -2.84
N GLU A 223 20.31 -11.60 -3.26
CA GLU A 223 21.54 -12.19 -2.72
C GLU A 223 22.80 -11.41 -3.13
N SER A 224 22.79 -10.78 -4.31
CA SER A 224 23.95 -10.05 -4.85
C SER A 224 24.19 -8.67 -4.20
N ILE A 225 23.35 -8.29 -3.24
CA ILE A 225 23.12 -6.92 -2.78
C ILE A 225 23.36 -6.84 -1.27
#